data_AF-A0A2E0VXS0-F1
#
_entry.id   AF-A0A2E0VXS0-F1
#
_cell.length_a   1.000
_cell.length_b   1.000
_cell.length_c   1.000
_cell.angle_alpha   90.00
_cell.angle_beta   90.00
_cell.angle_gamma   90.00
#
_symmetry.space_group_name_H-M   'P 1'
#
loop_
_entity.id
_entity.type
_entity.pdbx_description
1 polymer ?
#
loop_
_entity_poly.entity_id
_entity_poly.type
_entity_poly.pdbx_seq_one_letter_code
_entity_poly.pdbx_strand_id
1 'polypeptide(L)'
;MVDAWAAQTATPDTKPVKLTFALVGLYLHVEQGFTGRAVQLAHMAMARRIVAWPAFTLPEHRGHLTIRDVLDVPPGTDRNEMIHRWAAAVWQAFIENKPIIEELLKTYPEVGKLGS
;
A
#
# COMPACT_ATOMS: atom_id res chain seq x y z
N MET A 1 6.69 -3.07 -6.60
CA MET A 1 5.41 -2.49 -6.15
C MET A 1 5.61 -1.01 -5.86
N VAL A 2 4.89 -0.13 -6.54
CA VAL A 2 5.06 1.33 -6.39
C VAL A 2 4.59 1.81 -5.02
N ASP A 3 3.57 1.15 -4.46
CA ASP A 3 2.99 1.47 -3.15
C ASP A 3 3.99 1.27 -2.01
N ALA A 4 4.71 0.14 -1.99
CA ALA A 4 5.76 -0.12 -1.00
C ALA A 4 6.85 0.97 -1.02
N TRP A 5 7.30 1.36 -2.21
CA TRP A 5 8.26 2.44 -2.36
C TRP A 5 7.70 3.77 -1.84
N ALA A 6 6.50 4.14 -2.27
CA ALA A 6 5.87 5.41 -1.94
C ALA A 6 5.64 5.56 -0.42
N ALA A 7 5.24 4.50 0.28
CA ALA A 7 5.10 4.49 1.74
C ALA A 7 6.47 4.53 2.44
N GLN A 8 7.41 3.70 1.98
CA GLN A 8 8.74 3.61 2.59
C GLN A 8 9.55 4.90 2.46
N THR A 9 9.37 5.67 1.39
CA THR A 9 10.06 6.96 1.20
C THR A 9 9.20 8.17 1.57
N ALA A 10 8.01 7.97 2.17
CA ALA A 10 7.15 9.10 2.53
C ALA A 10 7.82 10.00 3.58
N THR A 11 7.63 11.29 3.47
CA THR A 11 8.07 12.31 4.44
C THR A 11 6.85 13.05 4.99
N PRO A 12 7.00 13.87 6.04
CA PRO A 12 5.91 14.75 6.49
C PRO A 12 5.32 15.64 5.39
N ASP A 13 6.12 16.01 4.37
CA ASP A 13 5.68 16.82 3.22
C ASP A 13 5.02 16.00 2.10
N THR A 14 4.93 14.68 2.24
CA THR A 14 4.31 13.83 1.23
C THR A 14 2.82 14.12 1.16
N LYS A 15 2.33 14.39 -0.06
CA LYS A 15 0.90 14.67 -0.30
C LYS A 15 0.02 13.55 0.30
N PRO A 16 -1.02 13.89 1.10
CA PRO A 16 -1.87 12.90 1.77
C PRO A 16 -2.46 11.84 0.83
N VAL A 17 -2.88 12.23 -0.39
CA VAL A 17 -3.39 11.30 -1.40
C VAL A 17 -2.36 10.24 -1.81
N LYS A 18 -1.09 10.61 -1.94
CA LYS A 18 -0.02 9.68 -2.35
C LYS A 18 0.20 8.63 -1.28
N LEU A 19 0.28 9.05 -0.01
CA LEU A 19 0.43 8.13 1.11
C LEU A 19 -0.82 7.27 1.30
N THR A 20 -2.01 7.85 1.13
CA THR A 20 -3.28 7.10 1.20
C THR A 20 -3.31 5.96 0.19
N PHE A 21 -3.00 6.24 -1.08
CA PHE A 21 -3.01 5.23 -2.13
C PHE A 21 -1.97 4.15 -1.86
N ALA A 22 -0.76 4.54 -1.43
CA ALA A 22 0.28 3.60 -1.07
C ALA A 22 -0.15 2.65 0.07
N LEU A 23 -0.67 3.19 1.18
CA LEU A 23 -1.07 2.37 2.33
C LEU A 23 -2.29 1.50 2.03
N VAL A 24 -3.28 2.02 1.30
CA VAL A 24 -4.43 1.22 0.86
C VAL A 24 -3.98 0.09 -0.06
N GLY A 25 -3.09 0.36 -1.01
CA GLY A 25 -2.58 -0.65 -1.93
C GLY A 25 -1.83 -1.76 -1.20
N LEU A 26 -0.99 -1.40 -0.23
CA LEU A 26 -0.31 -2.34 0.65
C LEU A 26 -1.28 -3.19 1.47
N TYR A 27 -2.25 -2.57 2.14
CA TYR A 27 -3.26 -3.27 2.93
C TYR A 27 -4.07 -4.27 2.08
N LEU A 28 -4.60 -3.81 0.93
CA LEU A 28 -5.40 -4.65 0.04
C LEU A 28 -4.58 -5.82 -0.50
N HIS A 29 -3.33 -5.57 -0.88
CA HIS A 29 -2.48 -6.62 -1.42
C HIS A 29 -2.03 -7.64 -0.35
N VAL A 30 -1.57 -7.16 0.80
CA VAL A 30 -0.91 -7.98 1.82
C VAL A 30 -1.92 -8.69 2.72
N GLU A 31 -2.97 -8.00 3.17
CA GLU A 31 -3.96 -8.60 4.08
C GLU A 31 -5.19 -9.13 3.37
N GLN A 32 -5.64 -8.46 2.30
CA GLN A 32 -6.86 -8.86 1.60
C GLN A 32 -6.57 -9.75 0.37
N GLY A 33 -5.30 -10.00 0.05
CA GLY A 33 -4.90 -10.89 -1.05
C GLY A 33 -5.18 -10.34 -2.45
N PHE A 34 -5.40 -9.03 -2.59
CA PHE A 34 -5.73 -8.44 -3.89
C PHE A 34 -4.55 -8.57 -4.86
N THR A 35 -4.84 -8.91 -6.11
CA THR A 35 -3.84 -8.84 -7.18
C THR A 35 -3.45 -7.40 -7.47
N GLY A 36 -2.28 -7.17 -8.06
CA GLY A 36 -1.86 -5.82 -8.46
C GLY A 36 -2.87 -5.11 -9.38
N ARG A 37 -3.57 -5.87 -10.23
CA ARG A 37 -4.66 -5.35 -11.07
C ARG A 37 -5.86 -4.92 -10.23
N ALA A 38 -6.27 -5.72 -9.24
CA ALA A 38 -7.37 -5.36 -8.35
C ALA A 38 -7.05 -4.10 -7.51
N VAL A 39 -5.81 -3.98 -7.02
CA VAL A 39 -5.32 -2.76 -6.35
C VAL A 39 -5.40 -1.54 -7.27
N GLN A 40 -4.94 -1.65 -8.51
CA GLN A 40 -5.02 -0.56 -9.47
C GLN A 40 -6.47 -0.12 -9.74
N LEU A 41 -7.40 -1.08 -9.86
CA LEU A 41 -8.82 -0.77 -10.01
C LEU A 41 -9.41 -0.10 -8.77
N ALA A 42 -8.98 -0.50 -7.56
CA ALA A 42 -9.38 0.15 -6.32
C ALA A 42 -8.90 1.60 -6.27
N HIS A 43 -7.64 1.88 -6.63
CA HIS A 43 -7.11 3.23 -6.76
C HIS A 43 -7.90 4.08 -7.75
N MET A 44 -8.26 3.52 -8.91
CA MET A 44 -9.08 4.23 -9.90
C MET A 44 -10.48 4.56 -9.37
N ALA A 45 -11.10 3.64 -8.62
CA ALA A 45 -12.39 3.89 -7.97
C ALA A 45 -12.28 5.01 -6.93
N MET A 46 -11.25 4.97 -6.09
CA MET A 46 -11.00 5.99 -5.08
C MET A 46 -10.74 7.38 -5.69
N ALA A 47 -9.95 7.45 -6.76
CA ALA A 47 -9.59 8.71 -7.43
C ALA A 47 -10.79 9.45 -8.04
N ARG A 48 -11.89 8.75 -8.31
CA ARG A 48 -13.12 9.36 -8.88
C ARG A 48 -13.93 10.14 -7.85
N ARG A 49 -13.68 9.94 -6.55
CA ARG A 49 -14.36 10.68 -5.49
C ARG A 49 -13.37 11.60 -4.80
N ILE A 50 -13.66 12.89 -4.83
CA ILE A 50 -12.87 13.87 -4.09
C ILE A 50 -13.33 13.81 -2.64
N VAL A 51 -12.48 13.29 -1.77
CA VAL A 51 -12.68 13.26 -0.31
C VAL A 51 -11.51 13.96 0.37
N ALA A 52 -11.70 14.36 1.63
CA ALA A 52 -10.59 14.72 2.48
C ALA A 52 -9.77 13.44 2.77
N TRP A 53 -8.51 13.43 2.33
CA TRP A 53 -7.61 12.32 2.59
C TRP A 53 -7.17 12.33 4.06
N PRO A 54 -7.18 11.18 4.75
CA PRO A 54 -6.79 11.12 6.15
C PRO A 54 -5.30 11.43 6.34
N ALA A 55 -4.96 11.90 7.54
CA ALA A 55 -3.58 11.94 8.00
C ALA A 55 -3.18 10.57 8.54
N PHE A 56 -1.90 10.21 8.37
CA PHE A 56 -1.35 8.94 8.84
C PHE A 56 -0.15 9.18 9.74
N THR A 57 0.03 8.28 10.70
CA THR A 57 1.26 8.21 11.48
C THR A 57 2.37 7.68 10.60
N LEU A 58 3.47 8.43 10.52
CA LEU A 58 4.69 8.01 9.86
C LEU A 58 5.60 7.33 10.88
N PRO A 59 5.82 6.00 10.81
CA PRO A 59 6.75 5.33 11.69
C PRO A 59 8.19 5.74 11.35
N GLU A 60 9.05 5.74 12.37
CA GLU A 60 10.49 6.00 12.22
C GLU A 60 11.15 4.91 11.36
N HIS A 61 10.81 3.65 11.63
CA HIS A 61 11.23 2.49 10.84
C HIS A 61 10.12 2.07 9.87
N ARG A 62 10.46 1.87 8.58
CA ARG A 62 9.48 1.67 7.49
C ARG A 62 9.63 0.33 6.78
N GLY A 63 9.90 -0.70 7.58
CA GLY A 63 10.22 -2.04 7.12
C GLY A 63 11.72 -2.28 7.04
N HIS A 64 12.12 -3.54 7.28
CA HIS A 64 13.51 -3.98 7.28
C HIS A 64 14.03 -4.32 5.87
N LEU A 65 13.13 -4.61 4.93
CA LEU A 65 13.43 -4.81 3.52
C LEU A 65 13.28 -3.49 2.77
N THR A 66 14.09 -3.30 1.74
CA THR A 66 14.10 -2.12 0.89
C THR A 66 13.99 -2.52 -0.58
N ILE A 67 13.83 -1.52 -1.45
CA ILE A 67 13.92 -1.74 -2.90
C ILE A 67 15.28 -2.32 -3.31
N ARG A 68 16.36 -2.08 -2.55
CA ARG A 68 17.69 -2.64 -2.86
C ARG A 68 17.69 -4.16 -2.73
N ASP A 69 17.12 -4.69 -1.66
CA ASP A 69 17.00 -6.14 -1.44
C ASP A 69 16.22 -6.82 -2.58
N VAL A 70 15.22 -6.14 -3.14
CA VAL A 70 14.48 -6.61 -4.32
C VAL A 70 15.34 -6.64 -5.58
N LEU A 71 16.12 -5.57 -5.80
CA LEU A 71 16.94 -5.42 -7.00
C LEU A 71 18.14 -6.37 -7.02
N ASP A 72 18.65 -6.75 -5.84
CA ASP A 72 19.74 -7.71 -5.67
C ASP A 72 19.32 -9.17 -6.00
N VAL A 73 18.02 -9.46 -6.07
CA VAL A 73 17.50 -10.77 -6.52
C VAL A 73 17.35 -10.78 -8.05
N PRO A 74 17.80 -11.81 -8.78
CA PRO A 74 17.63 -11.91 -10.23
C PRO A 74 16.16 -11.87 -10.68
N PRO A 75 15.84 -11.34 -11.88
CA PRO A 75 14.48 -11.35 -12.39
C PRO A 75 13.91 -12.77 -12.49
N GLY A 76 12.66 -12.95 -12.08
CA GLY A 76 11.98 -14.25 -12.07
C GLY A 76 11.08 -14.41 -10.85
N THR A 77 10.71 -15.65 -10.56
CA THR A 77 9.86 -16.01 -9.42
C THR A 77 10.43 -15.50 -8.09
N ASP A 78 11.74 -15.61 -7.89
CA ASP A 78 12.40 -15.19 -6.65
C ASP A 78 12.28 -13.68 -6.41
N ARG A 79 12.47 -12.86 -7.46
CA ARG A 79 12.27 -11.40 -7.36
C ARG A 79 10.81 -11.06 -7.12
N ASN A 80 9.87 -11.78 -7.74
CA ASN A 80 8.45 -11.58 -7.49
C ASN A 80 8.12 -11.86 -6.03
N GLU A 81 8.63 -12.95 -5.47
CA GLU A 81 8.49 -13.25 -4.05
C GLU A 81 9.12 -12.17 -3.16
N MET A 82 10.32 -11.69 -3.51
CA MET A 82 10.98 -10.60 -2.77
C MET A 82 10.17 -9.30 -2.82
N ILE A 83 9.50 -8.99 -3.93
CA ILE A 83 8.57 -7.85 -4.02
C ILE A 83 7.42 -8.01 -3.01
N HIS A 84 6.85 -9.21 -2.88
CA HIS A 84 5.78 -9.49 -1.92
C HIS A 84 6.27 -9.37 -0.47
N ARG A 85 7.44 -9.93 -0.16
CA ARG A 85 8.06 -9.83 1.17
C ARG A 85 8.36 -8.37 1.53
N TRP A 86 8.91 -7.60 0.60
CA TRP A 86 9.17 -6.17 0.81
C TRP A 86 7.87 -5.39 1.08
N ALA A 87 6.83 -5.62 0.28
CA ALA A 87 5.54 -5.00 0.51
C ALA A 87 4.95 -5.32 1.88
N ALA A 88 5.03 -6.59 2.31
CA ALA A 88 4.59 -7.01 3.63
C ALA A 88 5.41 -6.35 4.73
N ALA A 89 6.74 -6.27 4.60
CA ALA A 89 7.61 -5.62 5.58
C ALA A 89 7.30 -4.12 5.74
N VAL A 90 7.03 -3.42 4.64
CA VAL A 90 6.60 -2.01 4.68
C VAL A 90 5.22 -1.89 5.30
N TRP A 91 4.26 -2.73 4.90
CA TRP A 91 2.90 -2.71 5.46
C TRP A 91 2.90 -2.92 6.98
N GLN A 92 3.66 -3.90 7.48
CA GLN A 92 3.75 -4.19 8.91
C GLN A 92 4.27 -3.01 9.72
N ALA A 93 5.20 -2.21 9.15
CA ALA A 93 5.67 -1.00 9.83
C ALA A 93 4.58 0.08 9.97
N PHE A 94 3.60 0.09 9.06
CA PHE A 94 2.49 1.04 9.05
C PHE A 94 1.19 0.49 9.67
N ILE A 95 1.23 -0.70 10.29
CA ILE A 95 0.03 -1.44 10.73
C ILE A 95 -0.88 -0.64 11.68
N GLU A 96 -0.32 0.29 12.46
CA GLU A 96 -1.09 1.19 13.33
C GLU A 96 -2.12 2.05 12.57
N ASN A 97 -1.89 2.28 11.28
CA ASN A 97 -2.80 3.04 10.43
C ASN A 97 -3.98 2.20 9.89
N LYS A 98 -4.00 0.88 10.13
CA LYS A 98 -5.04 -0.02 9.62
C LYS A 98 -6.47 0.44 9.95
N PRO A 99 -6.82 0.85 11.18
CA PRO A 99 -8.19 1.28 11.49
C PRO A 99 -8.65 2.46 10.63
N ILE A 100 -7.75 3.39 10.32
CA ILE A 100 -8.04 4.56 9.46
C ILE A 100 -8.32 4.11 8.02
N ILE A 101 -7.55 3.14 7.53
CA ILE A 101 -7.71 2.59 6.17
C ILE A 101 -9.02 1.81 6.06
N GLU A 102 -9.35 0.98 7.04
CA GLU A 102 -10.62 0.24 7.07
C GLU A 102 -11.82 1.19 7.08
N GLU A 103 -11.77 2.25 7.90
CA GLU A 103 -12.83 3.25 7.94
C GLU A 103 -12.96 4.01 6.60
N LEU A 104 -11.83 4.40 5.99
CA LEU A 104 -11.83 5.00 4.67
C LEU A 104 -12.49 4.07 3.63
N LEU A 105 -12.13 2.79 3.61
CA LEU A 105 -12.63 1.82 2.63
C LEU A 105 -14.12 1.52 2.75
N LYS A 106 -14.74 1.70 3.94
CA LYS A 106 -16.21 1.63 4.08
C LYS A 106 -16.92 2.68 3.21
N THR A 107 -16.27 3.80 2.92
CA THR A 107 -16.82 4.85 2.03
C THR A 107 -16.72 4.48 0.54
N TYR A 108 -16.02 3.40 0.21
CA TYR A 108 -15.81 2.88 -1.15
C TYR A 108 -16.29 1.43 -1.30
N PRO A 109 -17.62 1.16 -1.22
CA PRO A 109 -18.17 -0.19 -1.29
C PRO A 109 -17.84 -0.93 -2.60
N GLU A 110 -17.53 -0.21 -3.68
CA GLU A 110 -17.08 -0.81 -4.94
C GLU A 110 -15.70 -1.49 -4.84
N VAL A 111 -14.84 -1.06 -3.91
CA VAL A 111 -13.51 -1.66 -3.71
C VAL A 111 -13.64 -3.08 -3.14
N GLY A 112 -14.59 -3.29 -2.22
CA GLY A 112 -14.85 -4.62 -1.66
C GLY A 112 -15.28 -5.66 -2.69
N LYS A 113 -15.87 -5.23 -3.82
CA LYS A 113 -16.29 -6.11 -4.94
C LYS A 113 -15.15 -6.53 -5.85
N LEU A 114 -13.95 -5.97 -5.68
CA LEU A 114 -12.78 -6.26 -6.51
C LEU A 114 -11.92 -7.41 -5.93
N GLY A 115 -12.15 -7.78 -4.67
CA GLY A 115 -11.43 -8.84 -3.97
C GLY A 115 -12.10 -10.22 -3.98
N SER A 116 -13.33 -10.28 -4.50
CA SER A 116 -14.14 -11.50 -4.65
C SER A 116 -13.92 -12.20 -5.98
#